data_AF-A0A971X3V0-F1
#
_entry.id   AF-A0A971X3V0-F1
#
_cell.length_a   1.000
_cell.length_b   1.000
_cell.length_c   1.000
_cell.angle_alpha   90.00
_cell.angle_beta   90.00
_cell.angle_gamma   90.00
#
_symmetry.space_group_name_H-M   'P 1'
#
loop_
_entity.id
_entity.type
_entity.pdbx_description
1 polymer ?
#
loop_
_entity_poly.entity_id
_entity_poly.type
_entity_poly.pdbx_seq_one_letter_code
_entity_poly.pdbx_strand_id
1 'polypeptide(L)'
;MNHEPVINIDTAALLMGVSKRTLWRYLSDGRLSTLPKDEDGRVMLLVAEVAERCKFRLQAGDGDMETDDHALLALADGGDAVAQTGFALLMLEQGIHELALHYLQLAAAQGHADAMQHLANLYQAGTGVTQCFDTALSWRSKAAALGHPVAREQLALM
;
A
#
# COMPACT_ATOMS: atom_id res chain seq x y z
N MET A 1 -8.26 17.29 16.67
CA MET A 1 -7.22 16.60 17.47
C MET A 1 -6.43 15.80 16.47
N ASN A 2 -5.26 16.29 16.05
CA ASN A 2 -4.39 15.56 15.12
C ASN A 2 -3.77 14.41 15.90
N HIS A 3 -4.42 13.26 15.88
CA HIS A 3 -3.78 12.02 16.32
C HIS A 3 -2.72 11.68 15.29
N GLU A 4 -1.48 11.51 15.74
CA GLU A 4 -0.40 11.06 14.88
C GLU A 4 -0.81 9.74 14.21
N PRO A 5 -0.56 9.59 12.90
CA PRO A 5 -0.94 8.39 12.16
C PRO A 5 -0.24 7.15 12.70
N VAL A 6 -1.01 6.07 12.83
CA VAL A 6 -0.56 4.79 13.40
C VAL A 6 -0.81 3.64 12.44
N ILE A 7 0.01 2.61 12.52
CA ILE A 7 -0.10 1.39 11.73
C ILE A 7 0.10 0.15 12.60
N ASN A 8 -0.46 -0.96 12.17
CA ASN A 8 -0.27 -2.23 12.85
C ASN A 8 1.15 -2.78 12.68
N ILE A 9 1.52 -3.68 13.60
CA ILE A 9 2.83 -4.34 13.64
C ILE A 9 3.18 -5.13 12.37
N ASP A 10 2.17 -5.63 11.64
CA ASP A 10 2.39 -6.45 10.45
C ASP A 10 2.81 -5.57 9.27
N THR A 11 2.13 -4.45 9.09
CA THR A 11 2.47 -3.40 8.13
C THR A 11 3.83 -2.79 8.46
N ALA A 12 4.10 -2.48 9.73
CA ALA A 12 5.42 -1.99 10.14
C ALA A 12 6.56 -2.98 9.79
N ALA A 13 6.33 -4.28 9.99
CA ALA A 13 7.30 -5.31 9.64
C ALA A 13 7.55 -5.38 8.12
N LEU A 14 6.47 -5.26 7.32
CA LEU A 14 6.53 -5.22 5.86
C LEU A 14 7.35 -4.01 5.36
N LEU A 15 7.02 -2.80 5.83
CA LEU A 15 7.68 -1.56 5.40
C LEU A 15 9.18 -1.55 5.74
N MET A 16 9.53 -2.03 6.93
CA MET A 16 10.93 -2.12 7.36
C MET A 16 11.69 -3.28 6.70
N GLY A 17 11.00 -4.21 6.04
CA GLY A 17 11.60 -5.42 5.46
C GLY A 17 12.20 -6.35 6.52
N VAL A 18 11.59 -6.42 7.71
CA VAL A 18 12.07 -7.26 8.83
C VAL A 18 11.01 -8.26 9.27
N SER A 19 11.44 -9.36 9.89
CA SER A 19 10.49 -10.32 10.47
C SER A 19 9.76 -9.73 11.69
N LYS A 20 8.51 -10.17 11.95
CA LYS A 20 7.77 -9.81 13.17
C LYS A 20 8.59 -10.08 14.44
N ARG A 21 9.35 -11.18 14.49
CA ARG A 21 10.24 -11.51 15.61
C ARG A 21 11.29 -10.43 15.85
N THR A 22 11.88 -9.91 14.78
CA THR A 22 12.86 -8.82 14.86
C THR A 22 12.20 -7.54 15.37
N LEU A 23 11.00 -7.24 14.88
CA LEU A 23 10.25 -6.05 15.28
C LEU A 23 9.87 -6.10 16.78
N TRP A 24 9.40 -7.25 17.27
CA TRP A 24 9.14 -7.47 18.70
C TRP A 24 10.37 -7.26 19.60
N ARG A 25 11.56 -7.61 19.10
CA ARG A 25 12.81 -7.31 19.82
C ARG A 25 13.05 -5.80 19.90
N TYR A 26 12.80 -5.05 18.83
CA TYR A 26 12.94 -3.59 18.85
C TYR A 26 11.98 -2.94 19.86
N LEU A 27 10.75 -3.44 19.98
CA LEU A 27 9.80 -2.99 21.00
C LEU A 27 10.28 -3.33 22.41
N SER A 28 10.81 -4.54 22.61
CA SER A 28 11.34 -4.98 23.91
C SER A 28 12.58 -4.21 24.34
N ASP A 29 13.44 -3.85 23.38
CA ASP A 29 14.66 -3.06 23.60
C ASP A 29 14.37 -1.55 23.71
N GLY A 30 13.11 -1.10 23.63
CA GLY A 30 12.72 0.30 23.72
C GLY A 30 13.13 1.16 22.51
N ARG A 31 13.43 0.53 21.36
CA ARG A 31 13.82 1.23 20.13
C ARG A 31 12.63 1.73 19.31
N LEU A 32 11.43 1.25 19.64
CA LEU A 32 10.15 1.63 19.05
C LEU A 32 9.12 1.70 20.18
N SER A 33 8.16 2.60 20.05
CA SER A 33 7.08 2.80 21.00
C SER A 33 5.86 1.97 20.60
N THR A 34 5.31 1.21 21.55
CA THR A 34 4.01 0.52 21.36
C THR A 34 2.87 1.43 21.78
N LEU A 35 1.82 1.49 20.97
CA LEU A 35 0.58 2.20 21.27
C LEU A 35 -0.54 1.23 21.68
N PRO A 36 -1.68 1.75 22.19
CA PRO A 36 -2.86 0.93 22.46
C PRO A 36 -3.24 0.09 21.24
N LYS A 37 -3.78 -1.09 21.52
CA LYS A 37 -4.20 -2.00 20.46
C LYS A 37 -5.38 -1.42 19.67
N ASP A 38 -5.47 -1.77 18.40
CA ASP A 38 -6.66 -1.48 17.58
C ASP A 38 -7.88 -2.31 18.04
N GLU A 39 -9.01 -2.13 17.34
CA GLU A 39 -10.25 -2.87 17.59
C GLU A 39 -10.09 -4.39 17.43
N ASP A 40 -9.14 -4.83 16.60
CA ASP A 40 -8.80 -6.23 16.37
C ASP A 40 -7.76 -6.79 17.38
N GLY A 41 -7.31 -5.97 18.34
CA GLY A 41 -6.33 -6.37 19.36
C GLY A 41 -4.88 -6.42 18.87
N ARG A 42 -4.58 -5.82 17.71
CA ARG A 42 -3.24 -5.74 17.12
C ARG A 42 -2.44 -4.60 17.73
N VAL A 43 -1.13 -4.79 17.88
CA VAL A 43 -0.24 -3.74 18.39
C VAL A 43 -0.06 -2.67 17.33
N MET A 44 -0.24 -1.42 17.74
CA MET A 44 -0.07 -0.24 16.90
C MET A 44 1.27 0.44 17.16
N LEU A 45 1.84 1.03 16.11
CA LEU A 45 3.09 1.77 16.12
C LEU A 45 2.88 3.11 15.42
N LEU A 46 3.66 4.13 15.81
CA LEU A 46 3.66 5.43 15.15
C LEU A 46 4.28 5.31 13.76
N VAL A 47 3.60 5.84 12.73
CA VAL A 47 4.12 5.84 11.37
C VAL A 47 5.44 6.60 11.29
N ALA A 48 5.58 7.71 12.02
CA ALA A 48 6.80 8.50 12.05
C ALA A 48 8.03 7.68 12.48
N GLU A 49 7.93 6.89 13.56
CA GLU A 49 9.05 6.06 14.04
C GLU A 49 9.40 4.94 13.04
N VAL A 50 8.39 4.36 12.39
CA VAL A 50 8.59 3.33 11.36
C VAL A 50 9.24 3.94 10.12
N ALA A 51 8.76 5.09 9.67
CA ALA A 51 9.24 5.81 8.50
C ALA A 51 10.72 6.17 8.59
N GLU A 52 11.21 6.59 9.77
CA GLU A 52 12.64 6.86 10.01
C GLU A 52 13.56 5.64 9.77
N ARG A 53 12.99 4.44 9.84
CA ARG A 53 13.73 3.17 9.73
C ARG A 53 13.51 2.49 8.38
N CYS A 54 12.60 2.99 7.56
CA CYS A 54 12.37 2.53 6.21
C CYS A 54 13.52 2.95 5.29
N LYS A 55 13.74 2.16 4.22
CA LYS A 55 14.75 2.47 3.20
C LYS A 55 14.26 3.48 2.15
N PHE A 56 13.11 4.09 2.39
CA PHE A 56 12.39 4.95 1.46
C PHE A 56 11.75 6.11 2.20
N ARG A 57 11.34 7.14 1.47
CA ARG A 57 10.87 8.39 2.05
C ARG A 57 9.35 8.35 2.19
N LEU A 58 8.86 8.65 3.39
CA LEU A 58 7.46 8.98 3.65
C LEU A 58 7.43 10.40 4.23
N GLN A 59 6.85 11.34 3.49
CA GLN A 59 6.73 12.73 3.91
C GLN A 59 5.49 12.89 4.77
N ALA A 60 5.66 13.53 5.94
CA ALA A 60 4.51 14.04 6.68
C ALA A 60 4.04 15.32 5.98
N GLY A 61 2.75 15.40 5.68
CA GLY A 61 2.18 16.59 5.07
C GLY A 61 2.17 17.78 6.04
N ASP A 62 2.14 19.01 5.53
CA ASP A 62 2.00 20.23 6.34
C ASP A 62 0.57 20.42 6.91
N GLY A 63 -0.25 19.37 6.90
CA GLY A 63 -1.67 19.37 7.31
C GLY A 63 -2.66 19.10 6.17
N ASP A 64 -2.19 18.96 4.92
CA ASP A 64 -3.02 18.59 3.77
C ASP A 64 -3.04 17.07 3.56
N MET A 65 -4.24 16.48 3.57
CA MET A 65 -4.44 15.02 3.49
C MET A 65 -3.95 14.40 2.16
N GLU A 66 -3.81 15.21 1.10
CA GLU A 66 -3.28 14.76 -0.20
C GLU A 66 -1.75 14.61 -0.22
N THR A 67 -1.02 15.25 0.70
CA THR A 67 0.45 15.22 0.73
C THR A 67 1.01 14.48 1.94
N ASP A 68 0.14 14.04 2.84
CA ASP A 68 0.53 13.31 4.04
C ASP A 68 0.62 11.80 3.77
N ASP A 69 1.82 11.36 3.37
CA ASP A 69 2.12 9.95 3.14
C ASP A 69 1.87 9.10 4.40
N HIS A 70 2.01 9.70 5.59
CA HIS A 70 1.84 8.99 6.85
C HIS A 70 0.36 8.73 7.12
N ALA A 71 -0.48 9.73 6.90
CA ALA A 71 -1.94 9.58 6.97
C ALA A 71 -2.46 8.62 5.91
N LEU A 72 -1.96 8.73 4.67
CA LEU A 72 -2.30 7.82 3.57
C LEU A 72 -1.97 6.37 3.93
N LEU A 73 -0.79 6.13 4.50
CA LEU A 73 -0.36 4.81 4.93
C LEU A 73 -1.23 4.27 6.09
N ALA A 74 -1.59 5.10 7.07
CA ALA A 74 -2.49 4.69 8.15
C ALA A 74 -3.88 4.31 7.63
N LEU A 75 -4.43 5.05 6.66
CA LEU A 75 -5.69 4.71 5.99
C LEU A 75 -5.57 3.40 5.19
N ALA A 76 -4.45 3.20 4.50
CA ALA A 76 -4.19 1.98 3.74
C ALA A 76 -4.10 0.75 4.67
N ASP A 77 -3.47 0.90 5.84
CA ASP A 77 -3.42 -0.11 6.90
C ASP A 77 -4.80 -0.42 7.50
N GLY A 78 -5.63 0.62 7.65
CA GLY A 78 -7.03 0.51 8.04
C GLY A 78 -7.93 -0.17 6.99
N GLY A 79 -7.39 -0.52 5.83
CA GLY A 79 -8.09 -1.27 4.79
C GLY A 79 -8.73 -0.42 3.70
N ASP A 80 -8.57 0.90 3.69
CA ASP A 80 -9.18 1.74 2.67
C ASP A 80 -8.57 1.47 1.29
N ALA A 81 -9.38 0.98 0.34
CA ALA A 81 -8.89 0.56 -0.97
C ALA A 81 -8.34 1.71 -1.83
N VAL A 82 -8.85 2.93 -1.65
CA VAL A 82 -8.37 4.12 -2.35
C VAL A 82 -7.00 4.50 -1.80
N ALA A 83 -6.85 4.51 -0.48
CA ALA A 83 -5.59 4.79 0.19
C ALA A 83 -4.52 3.73 -0.12
N GLN A 84 -4.89 2.44 -0.15
CA GLN A 84 -4.01 1.35 -0.59
C GLN A 84 -3.51 1.58 -2.02
N THR A 85 -4.39 2.03 -2.91
CA THR A 85 -4.03 2.33 -4.31
C THR A 85 -3.10 3.55 -4.37
N GLY A 86 -3.44 4.64 -3.69
CA GLY A 86 -2.59 5.83 -3.61
C GLY A 86 -1.20 5.52 -3.05
N PHE A 87 -1.13 4.77 -1.93
CA PHE A 87 0.13 4.35 -1.34
C PHE A 87 0.95 3.47 -2.30
N ALA A 88 0.29 2.59 -3.04
CA ALA A 88 0.98 1.78 -4.05
C ALA A 88 1.58 2.63 -5.18
N LEU A 89 0.88 3.67 -5.63
CA LEU A 89 1.41 4.60 -6.63
C LEU A 89 2.62 5.36 -6.12
N LEU A 90 2.58 5.84 -4.87
CA LEU A 90 3.73 6.45 -4.20
C LEU A 90 4.93 5.49 -4.17
N MET A 91 4.69 4.20 -3.89
CA MET A 91 5.75 3.19 -3.90
C MET A 91 6.31 2.91 -5.30
N LEU A 92 5.48 2.97 -6.36
CA LEU A 92 5.95 2.85 -7.74
C LEU A 92 6.85 4.02 -8.13
N GLU A 93 6.51 5.25 -7.74
CA GLU A 93 7.34 6.43 -7.98
C GLU A 93 8.71 6.33 -7.32
N GLN A 94 8.77 5.68 -6.15
CA GLN A 94 10.02 5.39 -5.46
C GLN A 94 10.74 4.12 -5.97
N GLY A 95 10.18 3.42 -6.96
CA GLY A 95 10.74 2.21 -7.55
C GLY A 95 10.61 0.95 -6.67
N ILE A 96 9.74 0.98 -5.66
CA ILE A 96 9.53 -0.11 -4.70
C ILE A 96 8.37 -0.97 -5.17
N HIS A 97 8.63 -1.72 -6.23
CA HIS A 97 7.58 -2.44 -6.94
C HIS A 97 6.93 -3.55 -6.11
N GLU A 98 7.69 -4.27 -5.27
CA GLU A 98 7.15 -5.36 -4.43
C GLU A 98 6.05 -4.86 -3.50
N LEU A 99 6.27 -3.71 -2.87
CA LEU A 99 5.30 -3.11 -1.95
C LEU A 99 4.10 -2.54 -2.71
N ALA A 100 4.34 -1.87 -3.84
CA ALA A 100 3.26 -1.39 -4.70
C ALA A 100 2.34 -2.53 -5.17
N LEU A 101 2.91 -3.65 -5.60
CA LEU A 101 2.16 -4.83 -6.03
C LEU A 101 1.31 -5.39 -4.89
N HIS A 102 1.88 -5.47 -3.68
CA HIS A 102 1.16 -5.94 -2.51
C HIS A 102 -0.10 -5.09 -2.24
N TYR A 103 0.05 -3.77 -2.18
CA TYR A 103 -1.07 -2.87 -1.90
C TYR A 103 -2.09 -2.80 -3.03
N LEU A 104 -1.67 -2.85 -4.30
CA LEU A 104 -2.59 -2.96 -5.43
C LEU A 104 -3.39 -4.27 -5.39
N GLN A 105 -2.77 -5.38 -4.99
CA GLN A 105 -3.47 -6.66 -4.82
C GLN A 105 -4.50 -6.60 -3.70
N LEU A 106 -4.18 -5.95 -2.57
CA LEU A 106 -5.14 -5.71 -1.49
C LEU A 106 -6.34 -4.90 -1.97
N ALA A 107 -6.10 -3.75 -2.63
CA ALA A 107 -7.18 -2.91 -3.15
C ALA A 107 -8.01 -3.62 -4.22
N ALA A 108 -7.36 -4.36 -5.13
CA ALA A 108 -8.05 -5.16 -6.14
C ALA A 108 -8.88 -6.29 -5.54
N ALA A 109 -8.45 -6.91 -4.44
CA ALA A 109 -9.23 -7.93 -3.73
C ALA A 109 -10.53 -7.35 -3.13
N GLN A 110 -10.56 -6.05 -2.86
CA GLN A 110 -11.76 -5.32 -2.42
C GLN A 110 -12.66 -4.86 -3.59
N GLY A 111 -12.31 -5.19 -4.84
CA GLY A 111 -13.07 -4.78 -6.02
C GLY A 111 -12.75 -3.37 -6.50
N HIS A 112 -11.61 -2.78 -6.10
CA HIS A 112 -11.25 -1.45 -6.56
C HIS A 112 -10.72 -1.49 -8.01
N ALA A 113 -11.48 -0.90 -8.93
CA ALA A 113 -11.25 -1.05 -10.36
C ALA A 113 -9.97 -0.34 -10.84
N ASP A 114 -9.60 0.80 -10.23
CA ASP A 114 -8.38 1.53 -10.59
C ASP A 114 -7.13 0.71 -10.21
N ALA A 115 -7.13 0.07 -9.04
CA ALA A 115 -6.06 -0.85 -8.65
C ALA A 115 -5.90 -2.03 -9.62
N MET A 116 -7.01 -2.61 -10.08
CA MET A 116 -6.97 -3.67 -11.10
C MET A 116 -6.37 -3.18 -12.42
N GLN A 117 -6.70 -1.95 -12.83
CA GLN A 117 -6.11 -1.36 -14.03
C GLN A 117 -4.61 -1.09 -13.86
N HIS A 118 -4.17 -0.64 -12.68
CA HIS A 118 -2.75 -0.50 -12.38
C HIS A 118 -2.03 -1.85 -12.38
N LEU A 119 -2.60 -2.91 -11.80
CA LEU A 119 -2.06 -4.27 -11.89
C LEU A 119 -1.93 -4.72 -13.35
N ALA A 120 -2.95 -4.49 -14.17
CA ALA A 120 -2.90 -4.81 -15.58
C ALA A 120 -1.71 -4.15 -16.29
N ASN A 121 -1.47 -2.87 -16.00
CA ASN A 121 -0.33 -2.14 -16.56
C ASN A 121 1.02 -2.68 -16.08
N LEU A 122 1.14 -3.05 -14.79
CA LEU A 122 2.37 -3.63 -14.24
C LEU A 122 2.71 -4.98 -14.90
N TYR A 123 1.72 -5.87 -15.05
CA TYR A 123 1.92 -7.15 -15.74
C TYR A 123 2.16 -7.00 -17.24
N GLN A 124 1.56 -6.00 -17.88
CA GLN A 124 1.81 -5.71 -19.30
C GLN A 124 3.21 -5.16 -19.53
N ALA A 125 3.71 -4.30 -18.63
CA ALA A 125 5.05 -3.72 -18.75
C ALA A 125 6.17 -4.62 -18.21
N GLY A 126 5.84 -5.58 -17.33
CA GLY A 126 6.85 -6.34 -16.58
C GLY A 126 7.53 -5.51 -15.49
N THR A 127 6.84 -4.51 -14.94
CA THR A 127 7.39 -3.61 -13.94
C THR A 127 7.27 -4.23 -12.55
N GLY A 128 8.39 -4.74 -12.02
CA GLY A 128 8.43 -5.43 -10.72
C GLY A 128 7.82 -6.82 -10.69
N VAL A 129 7.30 -7.29 -11.82
CA VAL A 129 6.78 -8.65 -12.03
C VAL A 129 7.29 -9.18 -13.36
N THR A 130 7.24 -10.49 -13.54
CA THR A 130 7.40 -11.08 -14.88
C THR A 130 6.27 -10.60 -15.78
N GLN A 131 6.63 -10.05 -16.95
CA GLN A 131 5.66 -9.63 -17.95
C GLN A 131 4.73 -10.80 -18.32
N CYS A 132 3.42 -10.56 -18.26
CA CYS A 132 2.41 -11.56 -18.58
C CYS A 132 1.16 -10.89 -19.13
N PHE A 133 0.98 -10.94 -20.45
CA PHE A 133 -0.16 -10.33 -21.13
C PHE A 133 -1.49 -10.98 -20.74
N ASP A 134 -1.53 -12.30 -20.51
CA ASP A 134 -2.74 -13.00 -20.07
C ASP A 134 -3.20 -12.53 -18.69
N THR A 135 -2.26 -12.36 -17.76
CA THR A 135 -2.55 -11.84 -16.42
C THR A 135 -2.98 -10.38 -16.50
N ALA A 136 -2.30 -9.58 -17.33
CA ALA A 136 -2.70 -8.19 -17.57
C ALA A 136 -4.12 -8.07 -18.13
N LEU A 137 -4.44 -8.90 -19.12
CA LEU A 137 -5.78 -8.95 -19.73
C LEU A 137 -6.82 -9.36 -18.70
N SER A 138 -6.54 -10.38 -17.87
CA SER A 138 -7.46 -10.81 -16.81
C SER A 138 -7.79 -9.68 -15.84
N TRP A 139 -6.79 -8.93 -15.36
CA TRP A 139 -7.01 -7.78 -14.48
C TRP A 139 -7.77 -6.65 -15.17
N ARG A 140 -7.41 -6.34 -16.43
CA ARG A 140 -8.11 -5.33 -17.24
C ARG A 140 -9.57 -5.69 -17.48
N SER A 141 -9.87 -6.95 -17.79
CA SER A 141 -11.24 -7.45 -17.93
C SER A 141 -12.06 -7.30 -16.66
N LYS A 142 -11.46 -7.57 -15.49
CA LYS A 142 -12.13 -7.34 -14.20
C LYS A 142 -12.41 -5.85 -13.96
N ALA A 143 -11.42 -4.98 -14.19
CA ALA A 143 -11.59 -3.53 -14.07
C ALA A 143 -12.71 -3.02 -14.99
N ALA A 144 -12.73 -3.49 -16.25
CA ALA A 144 -13.74 -3.11 -17.23
C ALA A 144 -15.15 -3.61 -16.86
N ALA A 145 -15.26 -4.82 -16.32
CA ALA A 145 -16.53 -5.37 -15.83
C ALA A 145 -17.11 -4.56 -14.67
N LEU A 146 -16.24 -3.92 -13.87
CA LEU A 146 -16.61 -2.98 -12.81
C LEU A 146 -16.80 -1.54 -13.30
N GLY A 147 -16.76 -1.32 -14.62
CA GLY A 147 -17.09 -0.02 -15.22
C GLY A 147 -15.90 0.92 -15.41
N HIS A 148 -14.65 0.51 -15.15
CA HIS A 148 -13.49 1.38 -15.31
C HIS A 148 -13.36 1.86 -16.77
N PRO A 149 -13.35 3.18 -17.02
CA PRO A 149 -13.46 3.74 -18.37
C PRO A 149 -12.26 3.36 -19.26
N VAL A 150 -11.03 3.57 -18.77
CA VAL A 150 -9.81 3.24 -19.54
C VAL A 150 -9.72 1.73 -19.84
N ALA A 151 -10.02 0.87 -18.87
CA ALA A 151 -10.01 -0.57 -19.08
C ALA A 151 -11.03 -1.01 -20.15
N ARG A 152 -12.25 -0.44 -20.13
CA ARG A 152 -13.29 -0.72 -21.14
C ARG A 152 -12.85 -0.27 -22.53
N GLU A 153 -12.30 0.93 -22.64
CA GLU A 153 -11.80 1.47 -23.91
C GLU A 153 -10.66 0.61 -24.45
N GLN A 154 -9.69 0.26 -23.61
CA GLN A 154 -8.56 -0.59 -24.02
C GLN A 154 -9.00 -1.97 -24.51
N LEU A 155 -10.02 -2.58 -23.88
CA LEU A 155 -10.56 -3.87 -24.36
C LEU A 155 -11.37 -3.74 -25.64
N ALA A 156 -12.03 -2.60 -25.87
CA ALA A 156 -12.77 -2.35 -27.10
C ALA A 156 -11.85 -2.10 -28.32
N LEU A 157 -10.62 -1.66 -28.07
CA LEU A 157 -9.60 -1.39 -29.09
C LEU A 157 -8.65 -2.57 -29.34
N MET A 158 -8.79 -3.67 -28.58
CA MET A 158 -7.97 -4.88 -28.71
C MET A 158 -8.42 -5.81 -29.84
#